data_AF-A0AAJ1B9F5-F1
#
_entry.id   AF-A0AAJ1B9F5-F1
#
_cell.length_a   1.000
_cell.length_b   1.000
_cell.length_c   1.000
_cell.angle_alpha   90.00
_cell.angle_beta   90.00
_cell.angle_gamma   90.00
#
_symmetry.space_group_name_H-M   'P 1'
#
loop_
_entity.id
_entity.type
_entity.pdbx_description
1 polymer ?
#
loop_
_entity_poly.entity_id
_entity_poly.type
_entity_poly.pdbx_seq_one_letter_code
_entity_poly.pdbx_strand_id
1 'polypeptide(L)'
;FKEVEHSYLIYVESPDPQMGTVTMDPANEGNIYKEGTEITVKAEPKDGYEFTQWLEVTEADGEEVLTPVEGAQAEYKFHAESDRVLRAEFRLAPVPETYYRVVVQSNDENMGRVSMDKEDGTYKEGATASVKAEAKERFEFVGWKEKGQTEYVSKNAEYQFKVTKNIELTGEFKA
;
A
#
# COMPACT_ATOMS: atom_id res chain seq x y z
N PHE A 1 0.29 -60.19 5.50
CA PHE A 1 1.14 -58.99 5.36
C PHE A 1 0.54 -57.92 6.24
N LYS A 2 1.30 -57.34 7.17
CA LYS A 2 0.87 -56.10 7.86
C LYS A 2 1.40 -54.96 7.01
N GLU A 3 0.50 -54.11 6.54
CA GLU A 3 0.85 -52.85 5.91
C GLU A 3 1.58 -51.98 6.94
N VAL A 4 2.74 -51.45 6.58
CA VAL A 4 3.43 -50.46 7.41
C VAL A 4 2.79 -49.12 7.08
N GLU A 5 2.08 -48.51 8.03
CA GLU A 5 1.57 -47.16 7.85
C GLU A 5 2.76 -46.19 7.86
N HIS A 6 2.99 -45.47 6.76
CA HIS A 6 3.95 -44.36 6.75
C HIS A 6 3.32 -43.11 7.36
N SER A 7 4.17 -42.26 7.92
CA SER A 7 3.77 -40.99 8.52
C SER A 7 4.84 -39.95 8.27
N TYR A 8 4.43 -38.69 8.13
CA TYR A 8 5.31 -37.57 7.81
C TYR A 8 5.18 -36.44 8.81
N LEU A 9 6.30 -35.77 9.06
CA LEU A 9 6.43 -34.62 9.94
C LEU A 9 6.18 -33.33 9.15
N ILE A 10 5.17 -32.56 9.55
CA ILE A 10 4.76 -31.35 8.83
C ILE A 10 4.80 -30.14 9.76
N TYR A 11 5.73 -29.22 9.52
CA TYR A 11 5.79 -27.95 10.24
C TYR A 11 5.34 -26.79 9.37
N VAL A 12 4.67 -25.83 10.01
CA VAL A 12 4.35 -24.54 9.41
C VAL A 12 4.79 -23.42 10.35
N GLU A 13 5.41 -22.38 9.82
CA GLU A 13 5.95 -21.27 10.60
C GLU A 13 5.68 -19.89 10.00
N SER A 14 5.64 -18.89 10.89
CA SER A 14 5.69 -17.47 10.57
C SER A 14 6.88 -16.87 11.33
N PRO A 15 7.99 -16.51 10.66
CA PRO A 15 9.22 -16.08 11.34
C PRO A 15 9.02 -14.80 12.15
N ASP A 16 8.13 -13.92 11.68
CA ASP A 16 7.75 -12.71 12.41
C ASP A 16 6.25 -12.72 12.73
N PRO A 17 5.87 -13.10 13.97
CA PRO A 17 4.49 -13.11 14.39
C PRO A 17 3.86 -11.71 14.48
N GLN A 18 4.63 -10.61 14.32
CA GLN A 18 4.07 -9.27 14.19
C GLN A 18 3.48 -9.01 12.80
N MET A 19 3.94 -9.72 11.77
CA MET A 19 3.47 -9.54 10.39
C MET A 19 2.28 -10.45 10.05
N GLY A 20 2.23 -11.64 10.64
CA GLY A 20 1.16 -12.59 10.41
C GLY A 20 1.31 -13.87 11.22
N THR A 21 0.27 -14.69 11.22
CA THR A 21 0.23 -16.00 11.89
C THR A 21 -0.03 -17.10 10.88
N VAL A 22 0.28 -18.33 11.29
CA VAL A 22 -0.04 -19.54 10.50
C VAL A 22 -0.84 -20.52 11.34
N THR A 23 -1.76 -21.24 10.70
CA THR A 23 -2.51 -22.34 11.30
C THR A 23 -2.45 -23.57 10.40
N MET A 24 -2.66 -24.75 11.00
CA MET A 24 -2.66 -26.03 10.31
C MET A 24 -3.84 -26.87 10.79
N ASP A 25 -4.55 -27.49 9.85
CA ASP A 25 -5.72 -28.34 10.06
C ASP A 25 -5.59 -29.63 9.24
N PRO A 26 -5.79 -30.83 9.83
CA PRO A 26 -6.04 -31.08 11.24
C PRO A 26 -4.83 -30.71 12.10
N ALA A 27 -5.06 -30.15 13.29
CA ALA A 27 -4.00 -29.99 14.28
C ALA A 27 -3.68 -31.34 14.92
N ASN A 28 -2.40 -31.72 14.97
CA ASN A 28 -1.94 -32.95 15.60
C ASN A 28 -0.78 -32.69 16.56
N GLU A 29 -0.79 -33.35 17.72
CA GLU A 29 0.29 -33.28 18.69
C GLU A 29 1.57 -33.89 18.08
N GLY A 30 2.65 -33.12 18.08
CA GLY A 30 3.91 -33.52 17.45
C GLY A 30 3.95 -33.39 15.93
N ASN A 31 2.89 -32.90 15.28
CA ASN A 31 2.88 -32.58 13.84
C ASN A 31 3.17 -33.77 12.90
N ILE A 32 2.85 -35.01 13.33
CA ILE A 32 3.06 -36.24 12.55
C ILE A 32 1.74 -36.70 11.94
N TYR A 33 1.66 -36.86 10.62
CA TYR A 33 0.43 -37.21 9.90
C TYR A 33 0.60 -38.50 9.12
N LYS A 34 -0.44 -39.34 9.06
CA LYS A 34 -0.41 -40.55 8.23
C LYS A 34 -0.27 -40.17 6.75
N GLU A 35 0.43 -41.00 5.98
CA GLU A 35 0.53 -40.88 4.53
C GLU A 35 -0.86 -40.68 3.90
N GLY A 36 -0.98 -39.70 3.01
CA GLY A 36 -2.24 -39.35 2.34
C GLY A 36 -3.23 -38.56 3.19
N THR A 37 -2.90 -38.15 4.42
CA THR A 37 -3.74 -37.21 5.18
C THR A 37 -3.78 -35.87 4.45
N GLU A 38 -4.98 -35.36 4.12
CA GLU A 38 -5.12 -34.00 3.60
C GLU A 38 -4.91 -32.98 4.74
N ILE A 39 -4.00 -32.04 4.50
CA ILE A 39 -3.62 -30.97 5.42
C ILE A 39 -3.92 -29.65 4.75
N THR A 40 -4.54 -28.73 5.50
CA THR A 40 -4.74 -27.34 5.12
C THR A 40 -3.87 -26.46 6.00
N VAL A 41 -2.98 -25.67 5.40
CA VAL A 41 -2.28 -24.58 6.08
C VAL A 41 -2.90 -23.24 5.70
N LYS A 42 -2.99 -22.31 6.66
CA LYS A 42 -3.50 -20.96 6.42
C LYS A 42 -2.52 -19.93 6.96
N ALA A 43 -2.19 -18.95 6.13
CA ALA A 43 -1.46 -17.75 6.50
C ALA A 43 -2.44 -16.59 6.70
N GLU A 44 -2.40 -15.97 7.87
CA GLU A 44 -3.29 -14.87 8.28
C GLU A 44 -2.43 -13.62 8.53
N PRO A 45 -2.36 -12.68 7.57
CA PRO A 45 -1.66 -11.42 7.76
C PRO A 45 -2.31 -10.58 8.87
N LYS A 46 -1.49 -9.88 9.64
CA LYS A 46 -1.97 -8.85 10.58
C LYS A 46 -2.26 -7.54 9.85
N ASP A 47 -2.99 -6.64 10.53
CA ASP A 47 -3.33 -5.32 9.99
C ASP A 47 -2.09 -4.57 9.47
N GLY A 48 -2.18 -4.07 8.24
CA GLY A 48 -1.06 -3.39 7.57
C GLY A 48 -0.09 -4.32 6.84
N TYR A 49 -0.33 -5.63 6.84
CA TYR A 49 0.47 -6.62 6.11
C TYR A 49 -0.37 -7.42 5.13
N GLU A 50 0.30 -8.03 4.15
CA GLU A 50 -0.28 -8.99 3.22
C GLU A 50 0.60 -10.24 3.10
N PHE A 51 -0.04 -11.38 2.84
CA PHE A 51 0.65 -12.64 2.55
C PHE A 51 1.34 -12.52 1.19
N THR A 52 2.60 -12.92 1.12
CA THR A 52 3.38 -12.89 -0.12
C THR A 52 3.41 -14.27 -0.77
N GLN A 53 3.86 -15.29 -0.03
CA GLN A 53 4.05 -16.65 -0.53
C GLN A 53 4.31 -17.65 0.59
N TRP A 54 4.18 -18.93 0.25
CA TRP A 54 4.73 -20.03 1.02
C TRP A 54 6.10 -20.42 0.48
N LEU A 55 7.05 -20.67 1.37
CA LEU A 55 8.37 -21.20 1.05
C LEU A 55 8.50 -22.59 1.69
N GLU A 56 9.00 -23.56 0.91
CA GLU A 56 9.50 -24.81 1.46
C GLU A 56 10.90 -24.55 2.01
N VAL A 57 11.11 -24.92 3.27
CA VAL A 57 12.39 -24.83 3.97
C VAL A 57 13.08 -26.18 3.90
N THR A 58 14.22 -26.22 3.23
CA THR A 58 15.09 -27.40 3.18
C THR A 58 16.49 -27.03 3.67
N GLU A 59 17.31 -28.04 3.94
CA GLU A 59 18.73 -27.85 4.24
C GLU A 59 19.57 -28.43 3.11
N ALA A 60 20.55 -27.65 2.62
CA ALA A 60 21.57 -28.11 1.69
C ALA A 60 22.94 -27.65 2.18
N ASP A 61 23.90 -28.57 2.27
CA ASP A 61 25.26 -28.28 2.76
C ASP A 61 25.33 -27.60 4.16
N GLY A 62 24.31 -27.83 4.99
CA GLY A 62 24.20 -27.24 6.33
C GLY A 62 23.66 -25.80 6.35
N GLU A 63 23.20 -25.28 5.21
CA GLU A 63 22.52 -23.99 5.10
C GLU A 63 21.03 -24.16 4.79
N GLU A 64 20.23 -23.24 5.30
CA GLU A 64 18.80 -23.15 4.99
C GLU A 64 18.61 -22.71 3.54
N VAL A 65 17.78 -23.45 2.80
CA VAL A 65 17.36 -23.15 1.43
C VAL A 65 15.86 -22.94 1.41
N LEU A 66 15.43 -21.79 0.87
CA LEU A 66 14.03 -21.41 0.76
C LEU A 66 13.58 -21.50 -0.69
N THR A 67 12.58 -22.33 -0.97
CA THR A 67 12.04 -22.52 -2.33
C THR A 67 10.55 -22.17 -2.40
N PRO A 68 10.12 -21.29 -3.31
CA PRO A 68 8.70 -20.96 -3.46
C PRO A 68 7.83 -22.17 -3.78
N VAL A 69 6.69 -22.27 -3.08
CA VAL A 69 5.65 -23.25 -3.38
C VAL A 69 4.75 -22.67 -4.46
N GLU A 70 5.09 -22.96 -5.72
CA GLU A 70 4.39 -22.43 -6.89
C GLU A 70 2.87 -22.71 -6.85
N GLY A 71 2.07 -21.66 -7.08
CA GLY A 71 0.61 -21.74 -7.11
C GLY A 71 -0.08 -21.81 -5.74
N ALA A 72 0.67 -21.92 -4.64
CA ALA A 72 0.08 -21.92 -3.30
C ALA A 72 -0.48 -20.53 -2.95
N GLN A 73 -1.73 -20.50 -2.48
CA GLN A 73 -2.39 -19.30 -1.96
C GLN A 73 -2.24 -19.24 -0.44
N ALA A 74 -2.70 -18.15 0.19
CA ALA A 74 -2.66 -18.01 1.65
C ALA A 74 -3.31 -19.19 2.39
N GLU A 75 -4.37 -19.77 1.84
CA GLU A 75 -4.87 -21.09 2.20
C GLU A 75 -4.36 -22.12 1.18
N TYR A 76 -3.58 -23.09 1.65
CA TYR A 76 -2.96 -24.11 0.82
C TYR A 76 -3.28 -25.51 1.35
N LYS A 77 -3.72 -26.39 0.45
CA LYS A 77 -4.09 -27.77 0.75
C LYS A 77 -3.17 -28.75 0.04
N PHE A 78 -2.70 -29.75 0.75
CA PHE A 78 -1.85 -30.81 0.21
C PHE A 78 -2.03 -32.11 0.99
N HIS A 79 -1.54 -33.21 0.45
CA HIS A 79 -1.53 -34.50 1.12
C HIS A 79 -0.15 -34.74 1.76
N ALA A 80 -0.12 -35.36 2.94
CA ALA A 80 1.12 -35.76 3.59
C ALA A 80 1.80 -36.90 2.79
N GLU A 81 2.81 -36.56 2.00
CA GLU A 81 3.58 -37.50 1.14
C GLU A 81 5.08 -37.50 1.46
N SER A 82 5.57 -36.49 2.18
CA SER A 82 6.94 -36.36 2.66
C SER A 82 6.97 -35.46 3.89
N ASP A 83 8.07 -35.49 4.64
CA ASP A 83 8.34 -34.47 5.64
C ASP A 83 8.44 -33.10 4.94
N ARG A 84 7.88 -32.07 5.58
CA ARG A 84 7.81 -30.71 5.02
C ARG A 84 7.90 -29.65 6.10
N VAL A 85 8.51 -28.54 5.74
CA VAL A 85 8.55 -27.33 6.57
C VAL A 85 8.14 -26.15 5.68
N LEU A 86 7.00 -25.54 6.00
CA LEU A 86 6.44 -24.43 5.24
C LEU A 86 6.55 -23.12 6.02
N ARG A 87 7.16 -22.12 5.40
CA ARG A 87 7.27 -20.77 5.95
C ARG A 87 6.32 -19.83 5.21
N ALA A 88 5.43 -19.16 5.94
CA ALA A 88 4.65 -18.05 5.38
C ALA A 88 5.50 -16.77 5.39
N GLU A 89 5.60 -16.11 4.24
CA GLU A 89 6.15 -14.76 4.17
C GLU A 89 5.06 -13.72 4.09
N PHE A 90 5.26 -12.64 4.82
CA PHE A 90 4.40 -11.47 4.85
C PHE A 90 5.22 -10.23 4.52
N ARG A 91 4.55 -9.21 3.98
CA ARG A 91 5.14 -7.89 3.74
C ARG A 91 4.14 -6.80 4.11
N LEU A 92 4.61 -5.57 4.26
CA LEU A 92 3.71 -4.43 4.43
C LEU A 92 2.75 -4.33 3.24
N ALA A 93 1.45 -4.25 3.52
CA ALA A 93 0.45 -3.99 2.52
C ALA A 93 0.69 -2.59 1.93
N PRO A 94 0.67 -2.43 0.59
CA PRO A 94 0.75 -1.13 -0.02
C PRO A 94 -0.39 -0.23 0.47
N VAL A 95 -0.06 0.94 1.03
CA VAL A 95 -1.07 1.94 1.36
C VAL A 95 -1.51 2.59 0.05
N PRO A 96 -2.81 2.51 -0.34
CA PRO A 96 -3.29 3.17 -1.56
C PRO A 96 -2.97 4.67 -1.48
N GLU A 97 -2.36 5.21 -2.53
CA GLU A 97 -2.05 6.64 -2.60
C GLU A 97 -3.22 7.38 -3.25
N THR A 98 -3.87 8.25 -2.48
CA THR A 98 -4.88 9.18 -3.01
C THR A 98 -4.20 10.41 -3.60
N TYR A 99 -4.63 10.82 -4.78
CA TYR A 99 -4.17 12.03 -5.44
C TYR A 99 -5.34 12.98 -5.73
N TYR A 100 -5.08 14.28 -5.63
CA TYR A 100 -6.02 15.34 -5.95
C TYR A 100 -5.44 16.28 -6.99
N ARG A 101 -6.35 16.96 -7.68
CA ARG A 101 -6.04 17.95 -8.71
C ARG A 101 -6.20 19.37 -8.20
N VAL A 102 -5.15 20.17 -8.34
CA VAL A 102 -5.15 21.62 -8.11
C VAL A 102 -5.11 22.31 -9.47
N VAL A 103 -6.00 23.27 -9.69
CA VAL A 103 -6.00 24.13 -10.87
C VAL A 103 -5.96 25.59 -10.42
N VAL A 104 -5.15 26.42 -11.07
CA VAL A 104 -5.11 27.87 -10.85
C VAL A 104 -5.39 28.62 -12.14
N GLN A 105 -6.15 29.70 -12.05
CA GLN A 105 -6.48 30.58 -13.18
C GLN A 105 -6.41 32.05 -12.74
N SER A 106 -6.08 32.97 -13.66
CA SER A 106 -6.28 34.40 -13.43
C SER A 106 -7.73 34.77 -13.74
N ASN A 107 -8.31 35.72 -13.02
CA ASN A 107 -9.60 36.29 -13.42
C ASN A 107 -9.52 37.03 -14.77
N ASP A 108 -8.37 37.67 -15.05
CA ASP A 108 -8.01 38.26 -16.34
C ASP A 108 -6.50 38.14 -16.58
N GLU A 109 -6.09 37.39 -17.60
CA GLU A 109 -4.68 37.18 -17.96
C GLU A 109 -3.98 38.47 -18.42
N ASN A 110 -4.72 39.52 -18.80
CA ASN A 110 -4.17 40.83 -19.12
C ASN A 110 -3.76 41.62 -17.86
N MET A 111 -4.31 41.27 -16.70
CA MET A 111 -4.05 41.95 -15.43
C MET A 111 -2.96 41.26 -14.61
N GLY A 112 -2.79 39.95 -14.75
CA GLY A 112 -1.76 39.21 -14.03
C GLY A 112 -1.68 37.75 -14.43
N ARG A 113 -0.60 37.10 -13.99
CA ARG A 113 -0.35 35.67 -14.20
C ARG A 113 -0.38 34.93 -12.87
N VAL A 114 -0.88 33.70 -12.92
CA VAL A 114 -0.79 32.75 -11.81
C VAL A 114 0.05 31.53 -12.19
N SER A 115 0.67 30.91 -11.20
CA SER A 115 1.41 29.65 -11.33
C SER A 115 1.27 28.79 -10.08
N MET A 116 1.65 27.51 -10.21
CA MET A 116 1.70 26.54 -9.13
C MET A 116 3.04 25.80 -9.16
N ASP A 117 3.42 25.18 -8.05
CA ASP A 117 4.70 24.47 -7.91
C ASP A 117 4.78 23.16 -8.73
N LYS A 118 3.64 22.60 -9.17
CA LYS A 118 3.60 21.44 -10.07
C LYS A 118 2.74 21.71 -11.30
N GLU A 119 3.35 21.70 -12.48
CA GLU A 119 2.64 21.98 -13.73
C GLU A 119 1.53 20.97 -14.07
N ASP A 120 1.64 19.73 -13.59
CA ASP A 120 0.61 18.69 -13.79
C ASP A 120 -0.61 18.84 -12.86
N GLY A 121 -0.54 19.76 -11.89
CA GLY A 121 -1.57 20.00 -10.89
C GLY A 121 -1.89 18.80 -10.01
N THR A 122 -1.03 17.77 -9.95
CA THR A 122 -1.32 16.50 -9.28
C THR A 122 -0.54 16.37 -7.98
N TYR A 123 -1.28 16.28 -6.87
CA TYR A 123 -0.71 16.26 -5.52
C TYR A 123 -1.22 15.04 -4.76
N LYS A 124 -0.31 14.37 -4.05
CA LYS A 124 -0.68 13.34 -3.08
C LYS A 124 -1.52 13.98 -1.97
N GLU A 125 -2.53 13.27 -1.49
CA GLU A 125 -3.34 13.72 -0.34
C GLU A 125 -2.45 14.13 0.84
N GLY A 126 -2.71 15.32 1.35
CA GLY A 126 -1.97 15.93 2.46
C GLY A 126 -0.64 16.59 2.08
N ALA A 127 -0.23 16.55 0.82
CA ALA A 127 0.90 17.35 0.35
C ALA A 127 0.58 18.85 0.40
N THR A 128 1.62 19.69 0.49
CA THR A 128 1.48 21.15 0.41
C THR A 128 1.61 21.57 -1.05
N ALA A 129 0.60 22.27 -1.56
CA ALA A 129 0.67 22.99 -2.83
C ALA A 129 1.05 24.46 -2.58
N SER A 130 1.82 25.04 -3.49
CA SER A 130 2.20 26.46 -3.47
C SER A 130 1.75 27.13 -4.75
N VAL A 131 1.00 28.22 -4.62
CA VAL A 131 0.51 29.01 -5.75
C VAL A 131 1.02 30.43 -5.66
N LYS A 132 1.31 31.04 -6.80
CA LYS A 132 1.87 32.40 -6.91
C LYS A 132 1.09 33.23 -7.92
N ALA A 133 0.85 34.49 -7.57
CA ALA A 133 0.23 35.49 -8.41
C ALA A 133 1.20 36.65 -8.65
N GLU A 134 1.32 37.07 -9.91
CA GLU A 134 2.17 38.18 -10.35
C GLU A 134 1.32 39.16 -11.15
N ALA A 135 1.06 40.34 -10.58
CA ALA A 135 0.33 41.38 -11.27
C ALA A 135 1.19 42.03 -12.37
N LYS A 136 0.56 42.35 -13.50
CA LYS A 136 1.18 43.16 -14.55
C LYS A 136 1.17 44.63 -14.14
N GLU A 137 1.94 45.45 -14.86
CA GLU A 137 2.04 46.88 -14.60
C GLU A 137 0.65 47.56 -14.59
N ARG A 138 0.41 48.42 -13.59
CA ARG A 138 -0.86 49.14 -13.34
C ARG A 138 -2.02 48.27 -12.84
N PHE A 139 -1.76 47.03 -12.42
CA PHE A 139 -2.75 46.18 -11.77
C PHE A 139 -2.27 45.73 -10.39
N GLU A 140 -3.22 45.36 -9.54
CA GLU A 140 -2.98 44.87 -8.19
C GLU A 140 -3.58 43.48 -8.01
N PHE A 141 -2.84 42.58 -7.36
CA PHE A 141 -3.39 41.32 -6.87
C PHE A 141 -4.27 41.57 -5.64
N VAL A 142 -5.48 41.01 -5.65
CA VAL A 142 -6.48 41.19 -4.58
C VAL A 142 -6.52 39.99 -3.64
N GLY A 143 -6.43 38.78 -4.19
CA GLY A 143 -6.49 37.55 -3.41
C GLY A 143 -6.80 36.32 -4.24
N TRP A 144 -6.65 35.17 -3.59
CA TRP A 144 -7.03 33.86 -4.11
C TRP A 144 -8.43 33.50 -3.67
N LYS A 145 -9.22 32.95 -4.60
CA LYS A 145 -10.61 32.57 -4.37
C LYS A 145 -10.86 31.16 -4.88
N GLU A 146 -11.42 30.29 -4.05
CA GLU A 146 -11.86 28.98 -4.51
C GLU A 146 -13.12 29.11 -5.37
N LYS A 147 -13.19 28.38 -6.48
CA LYS A 147 -14.32 28.41 -7.40
C LYS A 147 -15.63 28.13 -6.66
N GLY A 148 -16.62 28.99 -6.88
CA GLY A 148 -17.94 28.91 -6.25
C GLY A 148 -18.02 29.52 -4.85
N GLN A 149 -16.91 29.97 -4.26
CA GLN A 149 -16.94 30.76 -3.03
C GLN A 149 -17.04 32.24 -3.35
N THR A 150 -17.41 33.07 -2.35
CA THR A 150 -17.40 34.54 -2.46
C THR A 150 -16.19 35.17 -1.79
N GLU A 151 -15.71 34.55 -0.72
CA GLU A 151 -14.61 35.01 0.12
C GLU A 151 -13.23 34.57 -0.41
N TYR A 152 -12.21 35.34 -0.04
CA TYR A 152 -10.82 35.00 -0.34
C TYR A 152 -10.30 33.94 0.63
N VAL A 153 -9.70 32.88 0.09
CA VAL A 153 -8.99 31.86 0.88
C VAL A 153 -7.60 32.34 1.31
N SER A 154 -7.05 33.33 0.59
CA SER A 154 -5.81 34.03 0.95
C SER A 154 -5.74 35.39 0.26
N LYS A 155 -5.12 36.37 0.92
CA LYS A 155 -4.78 37.69 0.33
C LYS A 155 -3.29 37.82 -0.01
N ASN A 156 -2.48 36.81 0.29
CA ASN A 156 -1.06 36.80 -0.02
C ASN A 156 -0.86 36.32 -1.46
N ALA A 157 -0.03 37.04 -2.23
CA ALA A 157 0.30 36.69 -3.61
C ALA A 157 0.93 35.30 -3.73
N GLU A 158 1.72 34.91 -2.72
CA GLU A 158 2.18 33.53 -2.51
C GLU A 158 1.32 32.87 -1.43
N TYR A 159 0.70 31.74 -1.78
CA TYR A 159 -0.20 31.00 -0.90
C TYR A 159 0.14 29.52 -0.89
N GLN A 160 0.36 28.98 0.30
CA GLN A 160 0.58 27.55 0.52
C GLN A 160 -0.58 26.95 1.30
N PHE A 161 -1.02 25.78 0.88
CA PHE A 161 -2.11 25.06 1.55
C PHE A 161 -1.95 23.54 1.42
N LYS A 162 -2.55 22.82 2.36
CA LYS A 162 -2.59 21.36 2.36
C LYS A 162 -3.68 20.88 1.41
N VAL A 163 -3.34 20.01 0.46
CA VAL A 163 -4.29 19.46 -0.51
C VAL A 163 -5.05 18.29 0.09
N THR A 164 -6.36 18.45 0.30
CA THR A 164 -7.24 17.40 0.85
C THR A 164 -8.44 17.08 -0.04
N LYS A 165 -8.56 17.78 -1.17
CA LYS A 165 -9.61 17.60 -2.18
C LYS A 165 -9.13 18.21 -3.50
N ASN A 166 -9.85 17.92 -4.58
CA ASN A 166 -9.72 18.69 -5.81
C ASN A 166 -10.11 20.16 -5.54
N ILE A 167 -9.33 21.09 -6.08
CA ILE A 167 -9.55 22.52 -5.87
C ILE A 167 -9.22 23.31 -7.12
N GLU A 168 -10.05 24.31 -7.41
CA GLU A 168 -9.81 25.30 -8.45
C GLU A 168 -9.72 26.67 -7.78
N LEU A 169 -8.58 27.35 -7.91
CA LEU A 169 -8.34 28.67 -7.37
C LEU A 169 -8.27 29.72 -8.50
N THR A 170 -8.92 30.85 -8.29
CA THR A 170 -8.79 32.05 -9.13
C THR A 170 -7.94 33.08 -8.41
N GLY A 171 -6.87 33.55 -9.06
CA GLY A 171 -6.13 34.74 -8.65
C GLY A 171 -6.84 35.98 -9.18
N GLU A 172 -7.39 36.78 -8.28
CA GLU A 172 -8.15 37.98 -8.62
C GLU A 172 -7.22 39.19 -8.71
N PHE A 173 -7.24 39.88 -9.85
CA PHE A 173 -6.56 41.14 -10.09
C PHE A 173 -7.56 42.27 -10.34
N LYS A 174 -7.14 43.51 -10.09
CA LYS A 174 -7.91 44.73 -10.38
C LYS A 174 -7.00 45.84 -10.92
N ALA A 175 -7.59 46.82 -11.59
CA ALA A 175 -6.94 48.07 -11.98
C ALA A 175 -6.84 49.07 -10.83
#